data_AF-A0A927NMT8-F1
#
_entry.id   AF-A0A927NMT8-F1
#
_cell.length_a   1.000
_cell.length_b   1.000
_cell.length_c   1.000
_cell.angle_alpha   90.00
_cell.angle_beta   90.00
_cell.angle_gamma   90.00
#
_symmetry.space_group_name_H-M   'P 1'
#
loop_
_entity.id
_entity.type
_entity.pdbx_description
1 polymer ?
#
loop_
_entity_poly.entity_id
_entity_poly.type
_entity_poly.pdbx_seq_one_letter_code
_entity_poly.pdbx_strand_id
1 'polypeptide(L)'
;MRDNVRTVMPLFPLVRRLLDSLTPKDGKYFPFSQYVADTTFKKYGKPHKLHDLRHTFGTIQICVNKIEAKTVSLYMGHSDVQTTLRIYTHPEQLNRAVFLNGKLTENEKLEHLKREYAEVLEIIDNFLK
;
A
#
# COMPACT_ATOMS: atom_id res chain seq x y z
N MET A 1 -19.45 20.35 8.25
CA MET A 1 -18.83 20.59 6.93
C MET A 1 -17.58 19.74 6.85
N ARG A 2 -17.50 18.80 5.90
CA ARG A 2 -16.25 18.08 5.63
C ARG A 2 -15.48 18.93 4.64
N ASP A 3 -14.41 19.57 5.08
CA ASP A 3 -13.52 20.27 4.17
C ASP A 3 -13.05 19.28 3.11
N ASN A 4 -13.33 19.60 1.84
CA ASN A 4 -12.85 18.87 0.68
C ASN A 4 -11.34 19.13 0.53
N VAL A 5 -10.55 18.59 1.46
CA VAL A 5 -9.09 18.61 1.36
C VAL A 5 -8.72 17.75 0.16
N ARG A 6 -8.37 18.41 -0.96
CA ARG A 6 -7.78 17.72 -2.11
C ARG A 6 -6.48 17.09 -1.64
N THR A 7 -6.54 15.79 -1.39
CA THR A 7 -5.37 15.01 -1.02
C THR A 7 -4.52 14.80 -2.26
N VAL A 8 -3.29 15.30 -2.25
CA VAL A 8 -2.32 15.09 -3.33
C VAL A 8 -1.33 14.04 -2.87
N MET A 9 -1.19 12.97 -3.67
CA MET A 9 -0.20 11.91 -3.44
C MET A 9 0.90 12.03 -4.50
N PRO A 10 2.18 11.85 -4.13
CA PRO A 10 3.24 11.77 -5.13
C PRO A 10 2.96 10.62 -6.11
N LEU A 11 3.18 10.87 -7.39
CA LEU A 11 3.06 9.83 -8.40
C LEU A 11 4.31 8.94 -8.34
N PHE A 12 4.19 7.79 -7.65
CA PHE A 12 5.28 6.83 -7.52
C PHE A 12 5.70 6.28 -8.90
N PRO A 13 7.00 5.98 -9.12
CA PRO A 13 7.50 5.52 -10.42
C PRO A 13 6.76 4.29 -10.98
N LEU A 14 6.38 3.35 -10.11
CA LEU A 14 5.61 2.17 -10.51
C LEU A 14 4.23 2.53 -11.05
N VAL A 15 3.51 3.42 -10.34
CA VAL A 15 2.18 3.88 -10.74
C VAL A 15 2.28 4.70 -12.03
N ARG A 16 3.32 5.53 -12.17
CA ARG A 16 3.62 6.24 -13.42
C ARG A 16 3.70 5.26 -14.59
N ARG A 17 4.55 4.23 -14.50
CA ARG A 17 4.71 3.23 -15.56
C ARG A 17 3.41 2.51 -15.90
N LEU A 18 2.63 2.14 -14.88
CA LEU A 18 1.30 1.54 -15.08
C LEU A 18 0.36 2.50 -15.82
N LEU A 19 0.32 3.78 -15.46
CA LEU A 19 -0.54 4.75 -16.15
C LEU A 19 -0.06 5.01 -17.57
N ASP A 20 1.25 5.02 -17.81
CA ASP A 20 1.84 5.20 -19.14
C ASP A 20 1.56 3.99 -20.06
N SER A 21 1.33 2.78 -19.50
CA SER A 21 0.94 1.59 -20.27
C SER A 21 -0.56 1.47 -20.57
N LEU A 22 -1.39 2.35 -19.99
CA LEU A 22 -2.85 2.32 -20.13
C LEU A 22 -3.34 3.48 -21.02
N THR A 23 -4.27 3.17 -21.93
CA THR A 23 -5.00 4.20 -22.67
C THR A 23 -6.28 4.56 -21.90
N PRO A 24 -6.45 5.81 -21.44
CA PRO A 24 -7.68 6.22 -20.76
C PRO A 24 -8.90 6.07 -21.66
N LYS A 25 -10.00 5.57 -21.10
CA LYS A 25 -11.31 5.54 -21.76
C LYS A 25 -12.20 6.60 -21.14
N ASP A 26 -12.74 7.50 -21.95
CA ASP A 26 -13.60 8.61 -21.50
C ASP A 26 -12.98 9.42 -20.35
N GLY A 27 -11.66 9.67 -20.44
CA GLY A 27 -10.90 10.41 -19.42
C GLY A 27 -10.61 9.63 -18.14
N LYS A 28 -10.91 8.32 -18.07
CA LYS A 28 -10.67 7.47 -16.92
C LYS A 28 -9.64 6.38 -17.24
N TYR A 29 -8.59 6.29 -16.44
CA TYR A 29 -7.61 5.19 -16.52
C TYR A 29 -8.22 3.84 -16.09
N PHE A 30 -9.15 3.86 -15.14
CA PHE A 30 -9.81 2.67 -14.59
C PHE A 30 -11.33 2.82 -14.69
N PRO A 31 -11.94 2.48 -15.84
CA PRO A 31 -13.38 2.68 -16.08
C PRO A 31 -14.23 1.54 -15.48
N PHE A 32 -13.96 1.14 -14.24
CA PHE A 32 -14.72 0.12 -13.51
C PHE A 32 -15.19 0.64 -12.15
N SER A 33 -16.26 0.03 -11.62
CA SER A 33 -16.79 0.39 -10.30
C SER A 33 -15.98 -0.26 -9.17
N GLN A 34 -16.12 0.28 -7.96
CA GLN A 34 -15.57 -0.33 -6.75
C GLN A 34 -16.04 -1.80 -6.58
N TYR A 35 -17.29 -2.10 -6.95
CA TYR A 35 -17.83 -3.45 -6.89
C TYR A 35 -17.08 -4.41 -7.82
N VAL A 36 -16.79 -3.99 -9.06
CA VAL A 36 -16.01 -4.79 -10.01
C VAL A 36 -14.59 -5.02 -9.50
N ALA A 37 -13.96 -3.99 -8.93
CA ALA A 37 -12.63 -4.12 -8.33
C ALA A 37 -12.62 -5.14 -7.17
N ASP A 38 -13.57 -5.00 -6.23
CA ASP A 38 -13.69 -5.87 -5.06
C ASP A 38 -13.96 -7.33 -5.44
N THR A 39 -14.93 -7.56 -6.32
CA THR A 39 -15.28 -8.91 -6.81
C THR A 39 -14.16 -9.56 -7.62
N THR A 40 -13.43 -8.78 -8.42
CA THR A 40 -12.28 -9.30 -9.19
C THR A 40 -11.15 -9.68 -8.26
N PHE A 41 -10.80 -8.83 -7.30
CA PHE A 41 -9.70 -9.12 -6.36
C PHE A 41 -9.99 -10.37 -5.54
N LYS A 42 -11.25 -10.56 -5.09
CA LYS A 42 -11.68 -11.75 -4.35
C LYS A 42 -11.46 -13.08 -5.09
N LYS A 43 -11.29 -13.07 -6.42
CA LYS A 43 -11.00 -14.28 -7.21
C LYS A 43 -9.55 -14.75 -7.06
N TYR A 44 -8.63 -13.84 -6.75
CA TYR A 44 -7.19 -14.13 -6.75
C TYR A 44 -6.58 -14.15 -5.34
N GLY A 45 -7.28 -13.62 -4.33
CA GLY A 45 -6.78 -13.50 -2.96
C GLY A 45 -7.66 -14.19 -1.91
N LYS A 46 -7.13 -14.29 -0.69
CA LYS A 46 -7.91 -14.64 0.50
C LYS A 46 -9.04 -13.62 0.74
N PRO A 47 -10.06 -13.95 1.56
CA PRO A 47 -11.07 -12.97 1.96
C PRO A 47 -10.41 -11.71 2.53
N HIS A 48 -10.60 -10.59 1.86
CA HIS A 48 -10.04 -9.28 2.19
C HIS A 48 -11.11 -8.22 1.87
N LYS A 49 -10.89 -7.01 2.38
CA LYS A 49 -11.63 -5.81 2.00
C LYS A 49 -10.68 -4.89 1.25
N LEU A 50 -11.18 -4.13 0.26
CA LEU A 50 -10.34 -3.19 -0.47
C LEU A 50 -9.59 -2.17 0.43
N HIS A 51 -10.11 -1.88 1.63
CA HIS A 51 -9.41 -1.02 2.59
C HIS A 51 -8.15 -1.67 3.19
N ASP A 52 -8.00 -2.99 3.12
CA ASP A 52 -6.80 -3.69 3.58
C ASP A 52 -5.58 -3.35 2.72
N LEU A 53 -5.80 -3.01 1.44
CA LEU A 53 -4.75 -2.50 0.54
C LEU A 53 -4.23 -1.14 1.02
N ARG A 54 -5.14 -0.26 1.43
CA ARG A 54 -4.81 1.02 2.05
C ARG A 54 -4.04 0.78 3.36
N HIS A 55 -4.40 -0.23 4.13
CA HIS A 55 -3.66 -0.55 5.36
C HIS A 55 -2.24 -1.02 5.07
N THR A 56 -2.09 -1.95 4.13
CA THR A 56 -0.80 -2.48 3.69
C THR A 56 0.13 -1.36 3.19
N PHE A 57 -0.42 -0.44 2.37
CA PHE A 57 0.31 0.74 1.92
C PHE A 57 0.83 1.58 3.10
N GLY A 58 -0.04 1.91 4.06
CA GLY A 58 0.35 2.69 5.24
C GLY A 58 1.51 2.05 6.01
N THR A 59 1.39 0.75 6.32
CA THR A 59 2.42 0.02 7.07
C THR A 59 3.74 -0.07 6.30
N ILE A 60 3.72 -0.31 4.98
CA ILE A 60 4.96 -0.33 4.17
C ILE A 60 5.63 1.05 4.18
N GLN A 61 4.87 2.12 3.93
CA GLN A 61 5.46 3.47 3.87
C GLN A 61 6.09 3.88 5.21
N ILE A 62 5.46 3.55 6.33
CA ILE A 62 5.97 3.92 7.67
C ILE A 62 7.05 2.96 8.14
N CYS A 63 6.80 1.65 8.13
CA CYS A 63 7.69 0.68 8.75
C CYS A 63 8.89 0.31 7.87
N VAL A 64 8.68 0.17 6.56
CA VAL A 64 9.71 -0.27 5.61
C VAL A 64 10.47 0.92 5.04
N ASN A 65 9.74 1.91 4.51
CA ASN A 65 10.33 3.09 3.86
C ASN A 65 10.66 4.22 4.85
N LYS A 66 10.31 4.08 6.14
CA LYS A 66 10.60 5.05 7.21
C LYS A 66 10.08 6.46 6.92
N ILE A 67 8.97 6.58 6.18
CA ILE A 67 8.30 7.86 5.94
C ILE A 67 7.55 8.27 7.21
N GLU A 68 7.63 9.55 7.56
CA GLU A 68 6.91 10.10 8.70
C GLU A 68 5.41 9.80 8.63
N ALA A 69 4.84 9.30 9.74
CA ALA A 69 3.43 8.94 9.81
C ALA A 69 2.49 10.09 9.43
N LYS A 70 2.85 11.34 9.73
CA LYS A 70 2.07 12.52 9.30
C LYS A 70 2.01 12.64 7.79
N THR A 71 3.14 12.46 7.11
CA THR A 71 3.22 12.47 5.64
C THR A 71 2.40 11.34 5.03
N VAL A 72 2.52 10.12 5.57
CA VAL A 72 1.71 8.98 5.10
C VAL A 72 0.22 9.22 5.35
N SER A 73 -0.14 9.80 6.49
CA SER A 73 -1.52 10.19 6.81
C SER A 73 -2.10 11.17 5.80
N LEU A 74 -1.29 12.15 5.36
CA LEU A 74 -1.66 13.08 4.31
C LEU A 74 -1.88 12.34 2.99
N TYR A 75 -1.00 11.43 2.58
CA TYR A 75 -1.20 10.63 1.35
C TYR A 75 -2.49 9.81 1.37
N MET A 76 -2.89 9.34 2.54
CA MET A 76 -4.12 8.57 2.73
C MET A 76 -5.36 9.47 2.89
N GLY A 77 -5.20 10.79 3.06
CA GLY A 77 -6.33 11.70 3.26
C GLY A 77 -7.08 11.44 4.57
N HIS A 78 -6.38 10.97 5.60
CA HIS A 78 -6.97 10.84 6.94
C HIS A 78 -7.02 12.23 7.60
N SER A 79 -8.19 12.62 8.09
CA SER A 79 -8.39 13.85 8.85
C SER A 79 -7.73 13.82 10.24
N ASP A 80 -7.41 12.61 10.75
CA ASP A 80 -6.76 12.40 12.04
C ASP A 80 -5.54 11.49 11.91
N VAL A 81 -4.37 12.04 12.24
CA VAL A 81 -3.06 11.37 12.22
C VAL A 81 -2.98 10.25 13.26
N GLN A 82 -3.77 10.30 14.33
CA GLN A 82 -3.80 9.26 15.37
C GLN A 82 -4.30 7.91 14.82
N THR A 83 -5.18 7.94 13.82
CA THR A 83 -5.60 6.70 13.11
C THR A 83 -4.42 6.06 12.38
N THR A 84 -3.53 6.87 11.80
CA THR A 84 -2.35 6.40 11.07
C THR A 84 -1.28 5.87 12.03
N LEU A 85 -1.02 6.56 13.14
CA LEU A 85 -0.08 6.12 14.17
C LEU A 85 -0.53 4.84 14.89
N ARG A 86 -1.84 4.65 15.11
CA ARG A 86 -2.38 3.47 15.79
C ARG A 86 -2.45 2.23 14.90
N ILE A 87 -2.66 2.40 13.59
CA ILE A 87 -2.93 1.25 12.70
C ILE A 87 -1.67 0.79 11.96
N TYR A 88 -0.76 1.70 11.59
CA TYR A 88 0.33 1.41 10.63
C TYR A 88 1.73 1.33 11.21
N THR A 89 1.85 1.37 12.54
CA THR A 89 3.12 1.22 13.27
C THR A 89 3.41 -0.22 13.70
N HIS A 90 2.55 -1.17 13.29
CA HIS A 90 2.57 -2.57 13.68
C HIS A 90 3.05 -3.45 12.50
N PRO A 91 4.36 -3.54 12.23
CA PRO A 91 4.90 -4.27 11.08
C PRO A 91 4.65 -5.78 11.14
N GLU A 92 4.32 -6.34 12.31
CA GLU A 92 3.86 -7.72 12.47
C GLU A 92 2.59 -8.04 11.69
N GLN A 93 1.81 -7.03 11.31
CA GLN A 93 0.64 -7.21 10.44
C GLN A 93 1.03 -7.59 9.01
N LEU A 94 2.25 -7.25 8.56
CA LEU A 94 2.74 -7.61 7.23
C LEU A 94 3.19 -9.07 7.18
N ASN A 95 3.97 -9.50 8.18
CA ASN A 95 4.46 -10.87 8.25
C ASN A 95 4.62 -11.34 9.71
N ARG A 96 3.52 -11.86 10.28
CA ARG A 96 3.49 -12.34 11.67
C ARG A 96 4.58 -13.38 11.95
N ALA A 97 4.88 -14.27 11.01
CA ALA A 97 5.84 -15.33 11.20
C ALA A 97 7.26 -14.78 11.40
N VAL A 98 7.65 -13.77 10.62
CA VAL A 98 8.93 -13.07 10.77
C VAL A 98 8.99 -12.29 12.08
N PHE A 99 7.93 -11.55 12.43
CA PHE A 99 7.94 -10.68 13.62
C PHE A 99 7.86 -11.43 14.94
N LEU A 100 7.15 -12.55 14.97
CA LEU A 100 7.02 -13.41 16.16
C LEU A 100 8.17 -14.42 16.27
N ASN A 101 9.12 -14.42 15.32
CA ASN A 101 10.31 -15.26 15.40
C ASN A 101 11.30 -14.68 16.42
N GLY A 102 11.39 -15.31 17.59
CA GLY A 102 12.30 -14.91 18.66
C GLY A 102 13.80 -15.09 18.35
N LYS A 103 14.16 -15.65 17.19
CA LYS A 103 15.55 -15.81 16.75
C LYS A 103 16.07 -14.63 15.92
N LEU A 104 15.18 -13.78 15.41
CA LEU A 104 15.55 -12.65 14.55
C LEU A 104 15.59 -11.36 15.37
N THR A 105 16.62 -10.55 15.14
CA THR A 105 16.71 -9.16 15.58
C THR A 105 15.72 -8.29 14.80
N GLU A 106 15.42 -7.10 15.34
CA GLU A 106 14.53 -6.13 14.65
C GLU A 106 15.07 -5.70 13.28
N ASN A 107 16.39 -5.60 13.13
CA ASN A 107 17.01 -5.31 11.85
C ASN A 107 16.82 -6.46 10.85
N GLU A 108 17.02 -7.71 11.27
CA GLU A 108 16.82 -8.87 10.40
C GLU A 108 15.35 -8.99 9.96
N LYS A 109 14.40 -8.74 10.87
CA LYS A 109 12.97 -8.68 10.53
C LYS A 109 12.67 -7.62 9.47
N LEU A 110 13.26 -6.43 9.62
CA LEU A 110 13.08 -5.33 8.66
C LEU A 110 13.70 -5.66 7.29
N GLU A 111 14.89 -6.25 7.25
CA GLU A 111 15.54 -6.67 6.00
C GLU A 111 14.77 -7.79 5.30
N HIS A 112 14.13 -8.69 6.06
CA HIS A 112 13.19 -9.66 5.50
C HIS A 112 12.03 -8.97 4.78
N LEU A 113 11.35 -8.00 5.43
CA LEU A 113 10.24 -7.28 4.82
C LEU A 113 10.67 -6.50 3.56
N LYS A 114 11.84 -5.83 3.61
CA LYS A 114 12.35 -5.08 2.45
C LYS A 114 12.57 -5.99 1.24
N ARG A 115 13.10 -7.20 1.48
CA ARG A 115 13.34 -8.20 0.43
C ARG A 115 12.04 -8.71 -0.17
N GLU A 116 11.08 -9.13 0.66
CA GLU A 116 9.76 -9.57 0.18
C GLU A 116 9.08 -8.47 -0.64
N TYR A 117 9.18 -7.21 -0.18
CA TYR A 117 8.63 -6.08 -0.93
C TYR A 117 9.36 -5.85 -2.26
N ALA A 118 10.70 -5.96 -2.30
CA ALA A 118 11.48 -5.84 -3.52
C ALA A 118 11.13 -6.94 -4.55
N GLU A 119 10.94 -8.18 -4.10
CA GLU A 119 10.50 -9.30 -4.96
C GLU A 119 9.13 -9.02 -5.59
N VAL A 120 8.18 -8.50 -4.82
CA VAL A 120 6.86 -8.10 -5.35
C VAL A 120 7.00 -6.97 -6.37
N LEU A 121 7.84 -5.97 -6.09
CA LEU A 121 8.09 -4.87 -7.03
C LEU A 121 8.70 -5.37 -8.34
N GLU A 122 9.60 -6.34 -8.27
CA GLU A 122 10.21 -6.96 -9.46
C GLU A 122 9.18 -7.73 -10.30
N ILE A 123 8.29 -8.49 -9.65
CA ILE A 123 7.19 -9.20 -10.34
C ILE A 123 6.32 -8.20 -11.10
N ILE A 124 5.93 -7.10 -10.45
CA ILE A 124 5.10 -6.08 -11.10
C ILE A 124 5.87 -5.39 -12.23
N ASP A 125 7.15 -5.07 -12.01
CA ASP A 125 7.98 -4.45 -13.04
C ASP A 125 8.10 -5.34 -14.28
N ASN A 126 8.29 -6.64 -14.10
CA ASN A 126 8.33 -7.61 -15.19
C ASN A 126 6.99 -7.78 -15.90
N PHE A 127 5.87 -7.59 -15.20
CA PHE A 127 4.54 -7.59 -15.81
C PHE A 127 4.27 -6.32 -16.65
N LEU A 128 4.91 -5.20 -16.30
CA LEU A 128 4.75 -3.91 -16.97
C LEU A 128 5.75 -3.66 -18.12
N LYS A 129 6.74 -4.55 -18.31
CA LYS A 129 7.65 -4.56 -19.46
C LYS A 129 6.95 -5.13 -20.70
#